data_AF-A0A6B0WH25-F1
#
_entry.id   AF-A0A6B0WH25-F1
#
_cell.length_a   1.000
_cell.length_b   1.000
_cell.length_c   1.000
_cell.angle_alpha   90.00
_cell.angle_beta   90.00
_cell.angle_gamma   90.00
#
_symmetry.space_group_name_H-M   'P 1'
#
loop_
_entity.id
_entity.type
_entity.pdbx_description
1 polymer ?
#
loop_
_entity_poly.entity_id
_entity_poly.type
_entity_poly.pdbx_seq_one_letter_code
_entity_poly.pdbx_strand_id
1 'polypeptide(L)'
;MRRRLLELLGTAAVLATLTVLLQLTAVPVSGQAPDTTAWGHPNLEGIWLDVYSTPLERDPAIGEREFATEEERAARNQAALARPPVLPSGAYNTVYTSAKPAGPRTSLVVDPPNGRIPALTPEQVRRNEIEQEWRAMLLRNTETCRTQAPQCAGGEYGPPSPRRYETTPYYNTRGRMNRHDGPEDQSLGDRCMSGRPPDLNGFRR
;
A
#
# COMPACT_ATOMS: atom_id res chain seq x y z
N MET A 1 -44.95 -41.24 39.63
CA MET A 1 -45.02 -40.22 38.54
C MET A 1 -44.71 -38.79 39.00
N ARG A 2 -45.21 -38.32 40.16
CA ARG A 2 -45.01 -36.92 40.62
C ARG A 2 -43.55 -36.49 40.85
N ARG A 3 -42.66 -37.38 41.31
CA ARG A 3 -41.26 -37.06 41.63
C ARG A 3 -40.39 -36.78 40.39
N ARG A 4 -40.54 -37.60 39.34
CA ARG A 4 -39.83 -37.40 38.05
C ARG A 4 -40.28 -36.12 37.32
N LEU A 5 -41.56 -35.75 37.49
CA LEU A 5 -42.12 -34.55 36.89
C LEU A 5 -41.59 -33.27 37.58
N LEU A 6 -41.39 -33.32 38.91
CA LEU A 6 -40.76 -32.24 39.68
C LEU A 6 -39.27 -32.08 39.34
N GLU A 7 -38.53 -33.17 39.12
CA GLU A 7 -37.12 -33.11 38.71
C GLU A 7 -36.95 -32.51 37.30
N LEU A 8 -37.82 -32.87 36.34
CA LEU A 8 -37.81 -32.29 34.99
C LEU A 8 -38.16 -30.79 34.97
N LEU A 9 -39.10 -30.36 35.82
CA LEU A 9 -39.43 -28.94 35.95
C LEU A 9 -38.28 -28.15 36.61
N GLY A 10 -37.58 -28.75 37.57
CA GLY A 10 -36.41 -28.16 38.21
C GLY A 10 -35.25 -27.96 37.24
N THR A 11 -34.92 -28.96 36.42
CA THR A 11 -33.84 -28.84 35.42
C THR A 11 -34.17 -27.83 34.32
N ALA A 12 -35.43 -27.78 33.86
CA ALA A 12 -35.88 -26.79 32.89
C ALA A 12 -35.81 -25.36 33.45
N ALA A 13 -36.19 -25.15 34.71
CA ALA A 13 -36.08 -23.84 35.37
C ALA A 13 -34.63 -23.40 35.50
N VAL A 14 -33.72 -24.31 35.88
CA VAL A 14 -32.28 -24.02 35.98
C VAL A 14 -31.69 -23.66 34.61
N LEU A 15 -32.00 -24.41 33.56
CA LEU A 15 -31.56 -24.12 32.19
C LEU A 15 -32.10 -22.77 31.68
N ALA A 16 -33.36 -22.46 31.97
CA ALA A 16 -33.96 -21.17 31.62
C ALA A 16 -33.29 -20.01 32.37
N THR A 17 -33.02 -20.17 33.68
CA THR A 17 -32.30 -19.15 34.44
C THR A 17 -30.86 -18.95 33.96
N LEU A 18 -30.16 -20.04 33.62
CA LEU A 18 -28.80 -19.97 33.06
C LEU A 18 -28.77 -19.27 31.70
N THR A 19 -29.71 -19.56 30.82
CA THR A 19 -29.79 -18.90 29.50
C THR A 19 -30.14 -17.42 29.60
N VAL A 20 -31.07 -17.05 30.48
CA VAL A 20 -31.40 -15.63 30.76
C VAL A 20 -30.20 -14.90 31.36
N LEU A 21 -29.49 -15.52 32.32
CA LEU A 21 -28.30 -14.92 32.92
C LEU A 21 -27.18 -14.73 31.88
N LEU A 22 -27.00 -15.70 30.97
CA LEU A 22 -26.00 -15.61 29.90
C LEU A 22 -26.30 -14.47 28.91
N GLN A 23 -27.58 -14.24 28.58
CA GLN A 23 -27.99 -13.14 27.70
C GLN A 23 -27.85 -11.77 28.38
N LEU A 24 -28.05 -11.67 29.69
CA LEU A 24 -27.89 -10.42 30.45
C LEU A 24 -26.41 -10.05 30.69
N THR A 25 -25.49 -11.01 30.58
CA THR A 25 -24.04 -10.78 30.70
C THR A 25 -23.31 -10.65 29.36
N ALA A 26 -24.03 -10.65 28.23
CA ALA A 26 -23.45 -10.38 26.93
C ALA A 26 -23.13 -8.88 26.81
N VAL A 27 -22.00 -8.47 27.40
CA VAL A 27 -21.45 -7.13 27.22
C VAL A 27 -20.96 -7.05 25.78
N PRO A 28 -21.48 -6.13 24.94
CA PRO A 28 -20.88 -5.90 23.63
C PRO A 28 -19.40 -5.55 23.84
N VAL A 29 -18.52 -6.10 23.02
CA VAL A 29 -17.11 -5.71 23.05
C VAL A 29 -17.04 -4.22 22.67
N SER A 30 -16.99 -3.36 23.69
CA SER A 30 -16.89 -1.91 23.53
C SER A 30 -15.54 -1.59 22.89
N GLY A 31 -15.56 -1.20 21.61
CA GLY A 31 -14.35 -0.85 20.86
C GLY A 31 -14.44 -1.02 19.36
N GLN A 32 -15.46 -1.70 18.83
CA GLN A 32 -15.71 -1.75 17.39
C GLN A 32 -16.58 -0.57 16.98
N ALA A 33 -16.05 0.29 16.11
CA ALA A 33 -16.82 1.34 15.48
C ALA A 33 -17.94 0.71 14.62
N PRO A 34 -19.07 1.40 14.41
CA PRO A 34 -20.15 0.88 13.56
C PRO A 34 -19.62 0.52 12.16
N ASP A 35 -20.07 -0.57 11.55
CA ASP A 35 -19.61 -1.02 10.21
C ASP A 35 -19.82 0.02 9.10
N THR A 36 -20.75 0.95 9.31
CA THR A 36 -21.04 2.05 8.42
C THR A 36 -21.01 3.39 9.15
N THR A 37 -20.56 4.42 8.45
CA THR A 37 -20.66 5.81 8.90
C THR A 37 -22.11 6.29 8.92
N ALA A 38 -22.38 7.43 9.55
CA ALA A 38 -23.72 8.05 9.56
C ALA A 38 -24.30 8.34 8.16
N TRP A 39 -23.45 8.34 7.12
CA TRP A 39 -23.83 8.54 5.72
C TRP A 39 -23.95 7.24 4.91
N GLY A 40 -23.87 6.07 5.56
CA GLY A 40 -24.07 4.76 4.92
C GLY A 40 -22.84 4.21 4.16
N HIS A 41 -21.67 4.85 4.28
CA HIS A 41 -20.43 4.33 3.71
C HIS A 41 -19.71 3.39 4.68
N PRO A 42 -18.91 2.41 4.20
CA PRO A 42 -18.09 1.57 5.05
C PRO A 42 -17.24 2.40 6.00
N ASN A 43 -17.25 2.02 7.28
CA ASN A 43 -16.45 2.69 8.28
C ASN A 43 -15.02 2.11 8.29
N LEU A 44 -14.03 2.97 8.01
CA LEU A 44 -12.61 2.62 8.00
C LEU A 44 -11.87 3.18 9.22
N GLU A 45 -12.59 3.70 10.21
CA GLU A 45 -12.02 4.16 11.47
C GLU A 45 -11.47 2.97 12.27
N GLY A 46 -10.30 3.17 12.87
CA GLY A 46 -9.64 2.14 13.67
C GLY A 46 -8.15 2.38 13.82
N ILE A 47 -7.52 1.51 14.60
CA ILE A 47 -6.05 1.47 14.74
C ILE A 47 -5.52 0.46 13.71
N TRP A 48 -4.81 0.97 12.71
CA TRP A 48 -4.21 0.16 11.66
C TRP A 48 -2.73 -0.10 11.99
N LEU A 49 -2.41 -1.36 12.27
CA LEU A 49 -1.04 -1.78 12.58
C LEU A 49 -0.40 -2.47 11.38
N ASP A 50 0.82 -2.07 11.07
CA ASP A 50 1.63 -2.67 10.01
C ASP A 50 2.71 -3.59 10.63
N VAL A 51 2.25 -4.76 11.07
CA VAL A 51 3.04 -5.71 11.87
C VAL A 51 3.81 -6.71 11.02
N TYR A 52 3.25 -7.11 9.88
CA TYR A 52 3.74 -8.24 9.09
C TYR A 52 4.29 -7.81 7.74
N SER A 53 5.28 -8.55 7.26
CA SER A 53 5.72 -8.50 5.87
C SER A 53 4.79 -9.36 5.00
N THR A 54 3.62 -8.83 4.66
CA THR A 54 2.67 -9.45 3.74
C THR A 54 2.92 -8.96 2.31
N PRO A 55 3.11 -9.84 1.32
CA PRO A 55 3.26 -9.44 -0.08
C PRO A 55 2.06 -8.64 -0.59
N LEU A 56 2.27 -7.69 -1.51
CA LEU A 56 1.15 -6.98 -2.15
C LEU A 56 0.31 -7.96 -2.97
N GLU A 57 0.93 -8.69 -3.89
CA GLU A 57 0.28 -9.71 -4.71
C GLU A 57 0.70 -11.13 -4.29
N ARG A 58 -0.20 -12.08 -4.46
CA ARG A 58 0.06 -13.51 -4.24
C ARG A 58 0.96 -14.06 -5.34
N ASP A 59 1.85 -14.97 -4.94
CA ASP A 59 2.62 -15.77 -5.89
C ASP A 59 1.66 -16.65 -6.73
N PRO A 60 1.74 -16.62 -8.07
CA PRO A 60 0.93 -17.48 -8.93
C PRO A 60 0.95 -18.97 -8.55
N ALA A 61 2.07 -19.47 -8.02
CA ALA A 61 2.22 -20.87 -7.60
C ALA A 61 1.35 -21.23 -6.38
N ILE A 62 0.90 -20.26 -5.60
CA ILE A 62 0.04 -20.46 -4.42
C ILE A 62 -1.45 -20.52 -4.79
N GLY A 63 -1.83 -20.07 -5.99
CA GLY A 63 -3.22 -20.08 -6.47
C GLY A 63 -4.12 -19.15 -5.64
N GLU A 64 -5.24 -19.66 -5.13
CA GLU A 64 -6.24 -18.89 -4.36
C GLU A 64 -6.06 -19.04 -2.83
N ARG A 65 -5.00 -19.73 -2.38
CA ARG A 65 -4.80 -20.02 -0.98
C ARG A 65 -4.46 -18.76 -0.18
N GLU A 66 -5.38 -18.36 0.69
CA GLU A 66 -5.29 -17.12 1.45
C GLU A 66 -4.17 -17.13 2.52
N PHE A 67 -3.93 -18.29 3.13
CA PHE A 67 -3.01 -18.42 4.26
C PHE A 67 -1.79 -19.29 3.95
N ALA A 68 -0.63 -18.80 4.37
CA ALA A 68 0.63 -19.52 4.35
C ALA A 68 0.70 -20.51 5.52
N THR A 69 1.39 -21.63 5.32
CA THR A 69 1.70 -22.55 6.42
C THR A 69 2.78 -21.96 7.32
N GLU A 70 2.94 -22.51 8.52
CA GLU A 70 3.96 -22.01 9.45
C GLU A 70 5.38 -22.25 8.91
N GLU A 71 5.59 -23.36 8.21
CA GLU A 71 6.86 -23.71 7.56
C GLU A 71 7.20 -22.71 6.44
N GLU A 72 6.21 -22.33 5.61
CA GLU A 72 6.39 -21.32 4.57
C GLU A 72 6.72 -19.94 5.16
N ARG A 73 6.13 -19.61 6.32
CA ARG A 73 6.43 -18.36 7.04
C ARG A 73 7.83 -18.38 7.63
N ALA A 74 8.21 -19.47 8.28
CA ALA A 74 9.55 -19.67 8.84
C ALA A 74 10.63 -19.57 7.74
N ALA A 75 10.39 -20.21 6.59
CA ALA A 75 11.28 -20.12 5.44
C ALA A 75 11.42 -18.68 4.91
N ARG A 76 10.31 -17.94 4.78
CA ARG A 76 10.34 -16.51 4.37
C ARG A 76 11.09 -15.64 5.37
N ASN A 77 10.90 -15.87 6.67
CA ASN A 77 11.63 -15.17 7.73
C ASN A 77 13.14 -15.44 7.62
N GLN A 78 13.52 -16.70 7.45
CA GLN A 78 14.92 -17.07 7.32
C GLN A 78 15.56 -16.47 6.07
N ALA A 79 14.85 -16.46 4.93
CA ALA A 79 15.31 -15.83 3.69
C ALA A 79 15.46 -14.31 3.84
N ALA A 80 14.56 -13.64 4.58
CA ALA A 80 14.67 -12.20 4.85
C ALA A 80 15.91 -11.87 5.68
N LEU A 81 16.25 -12.70 6.67
CA LEU A 81 17.45 -12.56 7.50
C LEU A 81 18.75 -12.84 6.75
N ALA A 82 18.69 -13.68 5.70
CA ALA A 82 19.85 -14.01 4.87
C ALA A 82 20.21 -12.92 3.85
N ARG A 83 19.41 -11.85 3.72
CA ARG A 83 19.73 -10.74 2.80
C ARG A 83 21.01 -10.03 3.26
N PRO A 84 21.95 -9.75 2.34
CA PRO A 84 23.20 -9.09 2.69
C PRO A 84 22.88 -7.71 3.30
N PRO A 85 23.64 -7.28 4.32
CA PRO A 85 23.39 -6.01 4.97
C PRO A 85 23.50 -4.88 3.95
N VAL A 86 24.58 -4.77 3.18
CA VAL A 86 24.74 -3.64 2.25
C VAL A 86 24.14 -3.98 0.88
N LEU A 87 23.13 -3.22 0.45
CA LEU A 87 22.69 -3.22 -0.94
C LEU A 87 23.73 -2.47 -1.81
N PRO A 88 24.02 -2.93 -3.04
CA PRO A 88 24.99 -2.28 -3.94
C PRO A 88 24.73 -0.79 -4.22
N SER A 89 23.52 -0.31 -3.92
CA SER A 89 23.08 1.08 -4.11
C SER A 89 23.41 2.03 -2.94
N GLY A 90 24.06 1.56 -1.86
CA GLY A 90 24.33 2.38 -0.67
C GLY A 90 23.09 2.69 0.18
N ALA A 91 21.97 2.01 -0.09
CA ALA A 91 20.76 2.11 0.72
C ALA A 91 20.94 1.45 2.10
N TYR A 92 20.16 1.93 3.08
CA TYR A 92 20.17 1.42 4.45
C TYR A 92 20.00 -0.10 4.48
N ASN A 93 20.84 -0.75 5.30
CA ASN A 93 20.88 -2.20 5.45
C ASN A 93 19.70 -2.74 6.29
N THR A 94 19.58 -4.07 6.36
CA THR A 94 18.65 -4.79 7.26
C THR A 94 18.91 -4.56 8.75
N VAL A 95 20.07 -4.01 9.13
CA VAL A 95 20.36 -3.62 10.52
C VAL A 95 19.64 -2.32 10.89
N TYR A 96 19.40 -1.43 9.93
CA TYR A 96 18.67 -0.17 10.12
C TYR A 96 17.20 -0.23 9.69
N THR A 97 16.77 -1.34 9.09
CA THR A 97 15.38 -1.57 8.71
C THR A 97 14.81 -2.73 9.52
N SER A 98 13.76 -2.48 10.31
CA SER A 98 13.11 -3.53 11.09
C SER A 98 12.52 -4.58 10.15
N ALA A 99 13.16 -5.76 10.06
CA ALA A 99 12.64 -6.88 9.30
C ALA A 99 11.36 -7.38 9.98
N LYS A 100 10.21 -7.08 9.38
CA LYS A 100 8.92 -7.56 9.89
C LYS A 100 8.80 -9.07 9.67
N PRO A 101 8.23 -9.81 10.64
CA PRO A 101 7.95 -11.22 10.46
C PRO A 101 6.95 -11.45 9.32
N ALA A 102 7.07 -12.58 8.65
CA ALA A 102 6.14 -13.05 7.64
C ALA A 102 4.75 -13.26 8.25
N GLY A 103 3.77 -12.58 7.68
CA GLY A 103 2.37 -12.71 8.07
C GLY A 103 1.75 -14.04 7.65
N PRO A 104 0.60 -14.39 8.24
CA PRO A 104 -0.16 -15.57 7.84
C PRO A 104 -0.76 -15.43 6.44
N ARG A 105 -1.03 -14.20 5.98
CA ARG A 105 -1.57 -13.96 4.65
C ARG A 105 -0.50 -14.08 3.56
N THR A 106 -0.93 -14.59 2.41
CA THR A 106 -0.11 -14.73 1.20
C THR A 106 -0.18 -13.50 0.29
N SER A 107 -1.13 -12.56 0.53
CA SER A 107 -1.28 -11.29 -0.19
C SER A 107 -2.07 -10.25 0.62
N LEU A 108 -1.85 -8.95 0.32
CA LEU A 108 -2.68 -7.84 0.77
C LEU A 108 -3.96 -7.67 -0.06
N VAL A 109 -3.93 -8.07 -1.33
CA VAL A 109 -5.12 -8.11 -2.19
C VAL A 109 -5.97 -9.31 -1.76
N VAL A 110 -7.18 -9.01 -1.29
CA VAL A 110 -8.15 -10.03 -0.84
C VAL A 110 -9.08 -10.44 -1.98
N ASP A 111 -9.50 -9.46 -2.78
CA ASP A 111 -10.38 -9.64 -3.93
C ASP A 111 -9.70 -9.02 -5.15
N PRO A 112 -9.50 -9.76 -6.26
CA PRO A 112 -9.91 -11.15 -6.53
C PRO A 112 -9.27 -12.23 -5.63
N PRO A 113 -9.88 -13.43 -5.47
CA PRO A 113 -9.39 -14.52 -4.60
C PRO A 113 -7.98 -15.02 -4.94
N ASN A 114 -7.51 -14.79 -6.17
CA ASN A 114 -6.13 -15.07 -6.56
C ASN A 114 -5.12 -14.09 -5.95
N GLY A 115 -5.57 -13.03 -5.25
CA GLY A 115 -4.73 -12.06 -4.56
C GLY A 115 -3.82 -11.28 -5.47
N ARG A 116 -4.25 -11.04 -6.71
CA ARG A 116 -3.50 -10.25 -7.69
C ARG A 116 -4.30 -9.02 -8.11
N ILE A 117 -3.60 -7.95 -8.40
CA ILE A 117 -4.23 -6.73 -8.88
C ILE A 117 -4.87 -7.05 -10.24
N PRO A 118 -6.17 -6.76 -10.44
CA PRO A 118 -6.82 -6.99 -11.72
C PRO A 118 -6.11 -6.26 -12.86
N ALA A 119 -6.21 -6.84 -14.06
CA ALA A 119 -5.76 -6.15 -15.26
C ALA A 119 -6.46 -4.79 -15.40
N LEU A 120 -5.71 -3.81 -15.90
CA LEU A 120 -6.28 -2.49 -16.17
C LEU A 120 -7.41 -2.61 -17.21
N THR A 121 -8.45 -1.79 -17.03
CA THR A 121 -9.51 -1.68 -18.03
C THR A 121 -8.94 -1.09 -19.34
N PRO A 122 -9.51 -1.40 -20.51
CA PRO A 122 -9.07 -0.81 -21.78
C PRO A 122 -9.07 0.72 -21.77
N GLU A 123 -10.03 1.33 -21.07
CA GLU A 123 -10.08 2.78 -20.86
C GLU A 123 -8.89 3.28 -20.03
N GLN A 124 -8.51 2.58 -18.95
CA GLN A 124 -7.36 2.99 -18.15
C GLN A 124 -6.04 2.80 -18.90
N VAL A 125 -5.93 1.77 -19.75
CA VAL A 125 -4.78 1.59 -20.65
C VAL A 125 -4.66 2.80 -21.58
N ARG A 126 -5.75 3.21 -22.25
CA ARG A 126 -5.79 4.40 -23.10
C ARG A 126 -5.39 5.67 -22.36
N ARG A 127 -5.84 5.86 -21.11
CA ARG A 127 -5.42 7.02 -20.30
C ARG A 127 -3.94 7.00 -19.96
N ASN A 128 -3.37 5.83 -19.67
CA ASN A 128 -1.94 5.70 -19.42
C ASN A 128 -1.11 6.02 -20.67
N GLU A 129 -1.56 5.60 -21.86
CA GLU A 129 -0.92 5.93 -23.14
C GLU A 129 -0.91 7.45 -23.38
N ILE A 130 -2.06 8.11 -23.22
CA ILE A 130 -2.18 9.57 -23.31
C ILE A 130 -1.23 10.27 -22.33
N GLU A 131 -1.15 9.79 -21.09
CA GLU A 131 -0.26 10.34 -20.08
C GLU A 131 1.22 10.12 -20.43
N GLN A 132 1.58 8.94 -20.95
CA GLN A 132 2.93 8.62 -21.37
C GLN A 132 3.37 9.51 -22.55
N GLU A 133 2.54 9.65 -23.58
CA GLU A 133 2.79 10.54 -24.73
C GLU A 133 2.97 11.99 -24.28
N TRP A 134 2.10 12.46 -23.39
CA TRP A 134 2.18 13.82 -22.85
C TRP A 134 3.49 14.06 -22.07
N ARG A 135 3.90 13.09 -21.24
CA ARG A 135 5.17 13.17 -20.49
C ARG A 135 6.38 13.13 -21.42
N ALA A 136 6.38 12.25 -22.42
CA ALA A 136 7.45 12.18 -23.42
C ALA A 136 7.57 13.49 -24.21
N MET A 137 6.43 14.07 -24.60
CA MET A 137 6.36 15.39 -25.26
C MET A 137 7.02 16.50 -24.42
N LEU A 138 6.79 16.52 -23.11
CA LEU A 138 7.41 17.50 -22.20
C LEU A 138 8.92 17.28 -22.00
N LEU A 139 9.42 16.05 -22.21
CA LEU A 139 10.84 15.71 -22.04
C LEU A 139 11.70 15.98 -23.28
N ARG A 140 11.10 16.25 -24.45
CA ARG A 140 11.78 16.39 -25.75
C ARG A 140 13.04 17.27 -25.75
N ASN A 141 13.06 18.36 -24.99
CA ASN A 141 14.20 19.29 -24.92
C ASN A 141 15.00 19.16 -23.61
N THR A 142 15.10 17.95 -23.05
CA THR A 142 15.85 17.72 -21.80
C THR A 142 17.16 17.00 -22.05
N GLU A 143 18.11 17.15 -21.12
CA GLU A 143 19.37 16.40 -21.11
C GLU A 143 19.15 14.90 -21.14
N THR A 144 18.10 14.44 -20.45
CA THR A 144 17.66 13.05 -20.41
C THR A 144 17.39 12.51 -21.82
N CYS A 145 16.71 13.27 -22.66
CA CYS A 145 16.48 12.88 -24.06
C CYS A 145 17.72 13.09 -24.94
N ARG A 146 18.52 14.14 -24.69
CA ARG A 146 19.78 14.39 -25.41
C ARG A 146 20.77 13.24 -25.27
N THR A 147 20.85 12.67 -24.07
CA THR A 147 21.77 11.57 -23.72
C THR A 147 21.16 10.18 -23.93
N GLN A 148 19.92 10.10 -24.42
CA GLN A 148 19.18 8.84 -24.57
C GLN A 148 19.11 8.02 -23.27
N ALA A 149 18.99 8.72 -22.13
CA ALA A 149 18.88 8.06 -20.84
C ALA A 149 17.57 7.24 -20.76
N PRO A 150 17.51 6.18 -19.93
CA PRO A 150 16.34 5.30 -19.85
C PRO A 150 15.02 6.02 -19.57
N GLN A 151 15.05 7.18 -18.92
CA GLN A 151 13.87 7.96 -18.59
C GLN A 151 13.26 8.69 -19.80
N CYS A 152 13.96 8.75 -20.95
CA CYS A 152 13.40 9.21 -22.24
C CYS A 152 13.05 8.04 -23.18
N ALA A 153 12.86 6.83 -22.66
CA ALA A 153 12.46 5.70 -23.48
C ALA A 153 11.14 5.99 -24.23
N GLY A 154 11.17 5.87 -25.56
CA GLY A 154 10.03 6.18 -26.44
C GLY A 154 9.85 7.67 -26.78
N GLY A 155 10.73 8.55 -26.29
CA GLY A 155 10.78 9.96 -26.66
C GLY A 155 11.92 10.29 -27.63
N GLU A 156 11.83 11.42 -28.30
CA GLU A 156 12.88 11.93 -29.19
C GLU A 156 13.46 13.24 -28.63
N TYR A 157 14.74 13.49 -28.88
CA TYR A 157 15.35 14.79 -28.58
C TYR A 157 15.03 15.80 -29.69
N GLY A 158 14.66 17.03 -29.32
CA GLY A 158 14.34 18.08 -30.29
C GLY A 158 14.01 19.42 -29.63
N PRO A 159 13.50 20.39 -30.41
CA PRO A 159 13.03 21.66 -29.85
C PRO A 159 11.86 21.42 -28.88
N PRO A 160 11.61 22.34 -27.93
CA PRO A 160 10.44 22.27 -27.06
C PRO A 160 9.16 22.10 -27.88
N SER A 161 8.27 21.21 -27.43
CA SER A 161 7.00 20.98 -28.11
C SER A 161 6.13 22.25 -28.12
N PRO A 162 5.47 22.59 -29.24
CA PRO A 162 4.48 23.67 -29.27
C PRO A 162 3.34 23.47 -28.26
N ARG A 163 3.04 22.20 -27.93
CA ARG A 163 1.97 21.80 -27.01
C ARG A 163 2.34 21.93 -25.53
N ARG A 164 3.55 22.40 -25.21
CA ARG A 164 4.09 22.48 -23.83
C ARG A 164 3.18 23.26 -22.86
N TYR A 165 2.56 24.33 -23.36
CA TYR A 165 1.71 25.22 -22.55
C TYR A 165 0.22 24.91 -22.66
N GLU A 166 -0.19 23.93 -23.47
CA GLU A 166 -1.58 23.49 -23.55
C GLU A 166 -2.06 22.90 -22.21
N THR A 167 -3.37 22.88 -21.99
CA THR A 167 -3.97 22.22 -20.83
C THR A 167 -3.73 20.72 -20.91
N THR A 168 -3.42 20.09 -19.78
CA THR A 168 -3.23 18.64 -19.73
C THR A 168 -4.50 17.88 -20.11
N PRO A 169 -4.37 16.75 -20.82
CA PRO A 169 -5.52 15.91 -21.14
C PRO A 169 -6.09 15.15 -19.93
N TYR A 170 -5.42 15.22 -18.77
CA TYR A 170 -5.84 14.58 -17.52
C TYR A 170 -5.67 15.52 -16.32
N TYR A 171 -6.40 15.21 -15.24
CA TYR A 171 -6.30 15.95 -13.98
C TYR A 171 -4.96 15.63 -13.30
N ASN A 172 -4.06 16.60 -13.25
CA ASN A 172 -2.72 16.40 -12.73
C ASN A 172 -2.70 16.46 -11.20
N THR A 173 -2.85 15.31 -10.54
CA THR A 173 -2.71 15.16 -9.08
C THR A 173 -1.32 14.71 -8.63
N ARG A 174 -0.46 14.31 -9.55
CA ARG A 174 0.69 13.42 -9.25
C ARG A 174 2.07 13.93 -9.68
N GLY A 175 2.24 15.20 -10.03
CA GLY A 175 3.59 15.73 -10.21
C GLY A 175 3.68 17.15 -10.72
N ARG A 176 4.82 17.79 -10.45
CA ARG A 176 5.24 18.99 -11.15
C ARG A 176 5.50 18.61 -12.60
N MET A 177 4.64 19.05 -13.51
CA MET A 177 4.92 18.92 -14.93
C MET A 177 6.16 19.73 -15.28
N ASN A 178 7.10 19.15 -16.02
CA ASN A 178 8.29 19.87 -16.45
C ASN A 178 7.94 20.90 -17.53
N ARG A 179 7.56 22.11 -17.10
CA ARG A 179 7.30 23.29 -17.95
C ARG A 179 8.32 24.40 -17.72
N HIS A 180 9.43 24.12 -17.03
CA HIS A 180 10.43 25.09 -16.65
C HIS A 180 11.18 25.64 -17.87
N ASP A 181 10.99 26.91 -18.19
CA ASP A 181 11.63 27.61 -19.31
C ASP A 181 12.95 28.29 -18.91
N GLY A 182 13.62 27.70 -17.92
CA GLY A 182 14.87 28.20 -17.38
C GLY A 182 15.12 27.66 -15.97
N PRO A 183 16.32 27.89 -15.42
CA PRO A 183 16.63 27.50 -14.04
C PRO A 183 15.76 28.24 -13.01
N GLU A 184 15.24 29.42 -13.35
CA GLU A 184 14.46 30.28 -12.45
C GLU A 184 13.09 29.69 -12.07
N ASP A 185 12.47 28.94 -12.98
CA ASP A 185 11.14 28.34 -12.77
C ASP A 185 11.18 27.16 -11.79
N GLN A 186 12.36 26.59 -11.55
CA GLN A 186 12.51 25.46 -10.64
C GLN A 186 12.39 25.89 -9.18
N SER A 187 12.12 24.93 -8.29
CA SER A 187 12.02 25.23 -6.86
C SER A 187 13.37 25.72 -6.32
N LEU A 188 13.36 26.51 -5.24
CA LEU A 188 14.59 26.96 -4.58
C LEU A 188 15.53 25.80 -4.21
N GLY A 189 14.96 24.62 -3.90
CA GLY A 189 15.73 23.40 -3.65
C GLY A 189 16.52 22.92 -4.86
N ASP A 190 15.86 22.82 -6.01
CA ASP A 190 16.47 22.36 -7.26
C ASP A 190 17.49 23.38 -7.81
N ARG A 191 17.32 24.65 -7.46
CA ARG A 191 18.24 25.75 -7.80
C ARG A 191 19.44 25.85 -6.86
N CYS A 192 19.59 24.93 -5.90
CA CYS A 192 20.59 25.02 -4.82
C CYS A 192 20.51 26.31 -3.98
N MET A 193 19.34 26.96 -3.96
CA MET A 193 19.05 28.20 -3.22
C MET A 193 18.11 27.96 -2.03
N SER A 194 17.98 26.72 -1.54
CA SER A 194 17.12 26.40 -0.38
C SER A 194 17.58 27.06 0.93
N GLY A 195 18.70 27.79 0.92
CA GLY A 195 19.23 28.51 2.09
C GLY A 195 19.65 27.59 3.22
N ARG A 196 19.62 26.26 3.03
CA ARG A 196 20.13 25.31 4.00
C ARG A 196 21.66 25.30 3.88
N PRO A 197 22.39 25.77 4.91
CA PRO A 197 23.83 25.52 4.94
C PRO A 197 24.03 23.99 4.87
N PRO A 198 25.07 23.49 4.18
CA PRO A 198 25.40 22.08 4.26
C PRO A 198 25.49 21.69 5.73
N ASP A 199 24.81 20.61 6.11
CA ASP A 199 24.92 20.09 7.46
C ASP A 199 26.31 19.48 7.62
N LEU A 200 27.26 20.30 8.05
CA LEU A 200 28.64 19.90 8.32
C LEU A 200 28.75 19.15 9.67
N ASN A 201 27.65 19.01 10.43
CA ASN A 201 27.62 18.21 11.63
C ASN A 201 27.32 16.75 11.27
N GLY A 202 28.27 16.11 10.59
CA GLY A 202 28.26 14.67 10.42
C GLY A 202 28.04 13.96 11.77
N PHE A 203 27.03 13.09 11.80
CA PHE A 203 26.88 11.95 12.73
C PHE A 203 27.36 12.20 14.19
N ARG A 204 26.68 13.09 14.91
CA ARG A 204 26.61 13.02 16.38
C ARG A 204 25.17 13.14 16.86
N ARG A 205 24.42 12.04 16.76
CA ARG A 205 23.29 11.72 17.64
C ARG A 205 23.31 10.24 17.93
#